data_AF-V6L4D4-F1
#
_entry.id   AF-V6L4D4-F1
#
_cell.length_a   1.000
_cell.length_b   1.000
_cell.length_c   1.000
_cell.angle_alpha   90.00
_cell.angle_beta   90.00
_cell.angle_gamma   90.00
#
_symmetry.space_group_name_H-M   'P 1'
#
loop_
_entity.id
_entity.type
_entity.pdbx_description
1 polymer ?
#
loop_
_entity_poly.entity_id
_entity_poly.type
_entity_poly.pdbx_seq_one_letter_code
_entity_poly.pdbx_strand_id
1 'polypeptide(L)'
;MREEYQALVDEISTALGTPATLEDRDFTLIAFGAHVGGEGSPDAELDPVRTRSILQRRSTAAVREWFENFGIARAREPVRIPPDPAAGVRTGRLCLPVRQGGVVYGYVWLLDDGALDLRDPRLAGAQQAAHRIGALLAAEARTGAHAGELLRELLVGAAAERAEAAGALRATLGAAADGPLAMVAVHPWGNGEASAAVPKDLPGVSAHCVPGGEGTALAVLVRLRGRDGLEPAHAVGRRLSGHAAAGVSPVRGGLAETAATAWREARVA
;
A
#
# COMPACT_ATOMS: atom_id res chain seq x y z
N MET A 1 12.13 -6.98 2.59
CA MET A 1 10.68 -6.70 2.37
C MET A 1 10.22 -7.11 0.98
N ARG A 2 10.58 -6.42 -0.11
CA ARG A 2 10.10 -6.78 -1.46
C ARG A 2 10.50 -8.21 -1.89
N GLU A 3 11.73 -8.62 -1.58
CA GLU A 3 12.24 -9.97 -1.86
C GLU A 3 11.49 -11.06 -1.07
N GLU A 4 11.06 -10.77 0.16
CA GLU A 4 10.35 -11.72 1.01
C GLU A 4 8.91 -11.94 0.51
N TYR A 5 8.22 -10.86 0.10
CA TYR A 5 6.94 -10.98 -0.59
C TYR A 5 7.08 -11.76 -1.90
N GLN A 6 8.14 -11.49 -2.66
CA GLN A 6 8.40 -12.18 -3.91
C GLN A 6 8.58 -13.70 -3.67
N ALA A 7 9.44 -14.08 -2.73
CA ALA A 7 9.66 -15.48 -2.37
C ALA A 7 8.38 -16.20 -1.94
N LEU A 8 7.52 -15.56 -1.12
CA LEU A 8 6.26 -16.15 -0.67
C LEU A 8 5.24 -16.29 -1.81
N VAL A 9 5.20 -15.34 -2.75
CA VAL A 9 4.32 -15.42 -3.92
C VAL A 9 4.81 -16.49 -4.91
N ASP A 10 6.13 -16.61 -5.09
CA ASP A 10 6.73 -17.65 -5.92
C ASP A 10 6.51 -19.05 -5.32
N GLU A 11 6.57 -19.18 -3.99
CA GLU A 11 6.21 -20.40 -3.26
C GLU A 11 4.77 -20.83 -3.58
N ILE A 12 3.82 -19.90 -3.47
CA ILE A 12 2.40 -20.14 -3.79
C ILE A 12 2.23 -20.53 -5.26
N SER A 13 2.82 -19.76 -6.18
CA SER A 13 2.69 -19.99 -7.62
C SER A 13 3.24 -21.36 -8.02
N THR A 14 4.40 -21.73 -7.47
CA THR A 14 5.04 -23.02 -7.72
C THR A 14 4.23 -24.18 -7.15
N ALA A 15 3.74 -24.06 -5.92
CA ALA A 15 2.95 -25.11 -5.29
C ALA A 15 1.67 -25.42 -6.06
N LEU A 16 1.00 -24.39 -6.57
CA LEU A 16 -0.29 -24.54 -7.26
C LEU A 16 -0.17 -24.69 -8.78
N GLY A 17 1.01 -24.46 -9.36
CA GLY A 17 1.25 -24.57 -10.81
C GLY A 17 0.49 -23.53 -11.62
N THR A 18 0.16 -22.39 -11.01
CA THR A 18 -0.58 -21.30 -11.68
C THR A 18 0.04 -19.95 -11.29
N PRO A 19 0.07 -18.95 -12.20
CA PRO A 19 0.61 -17.64 -11.86
C PRO A 19 -0.15 -16.99 -10.70
N ALA A 20 0.60 -16.29 -9.84
CA ALA A 20 0.05 -15.61 -8.67
C ALA A 20 0.38 -14.10 -8.68
N THR A 21 -0.51 -13.26 -8.18
CA THR A 21 -0.20 -11.87 -7.83
C THR A 21 -0.54 -11.60 -6.38
N LEU A 22 0.29 -10.81 -5.70
CA LEU A 22 -0.02 -10.25 -4.39
C LEU A 22 -0.38 -8.78 -4.56
N GLU A 23 -1.57 -8.42 -4.14
CA GLU A 23 -2.08 -7.06 -4.14
C GLU A 23 -2.44 -6.62 -2.71
N ASP A 24 -2.28 -5.34 -2.40
CA ASP A 24 -2.78 -4.78 -1.15
C ASP A 24 -4.32 -4.67 -1.16
N ARG A 25 -4.90 -4.26 -0.03
CA ARG A 25 -6.36 -4.08 0.10
C ARG A 25 -6.97 -3.09 -0.90
N ASP A 26 -6.15 -2.22 -1.50
CA ASP A 26 -6.55 -1.22 -2.48
C ASP A 26 -6.21 -1.66 -3.92
N PHE A 27 -5.92 -2.96 -4.10
CA PHE A 27 -5.61 -3.60 -5.37
C PHE A 27 -4.36 -3.02 -6.04
N THR A 28 -3.40 -2.56 -5.22
CA THR A 28 -2.08 -2.15 -5.70
C THR A 28 -1.13 -3.34 -5.68
N LEU A 29 -0.46 -3.60 -6.80
CA LEU A 29 0.44 -4.74 -6.95
C LEU A 29 1.68 -4.59 -6.06
N ILE A 30 1.92 -5.58 -5.21
CA ILE A 30 3.11 -5.70 -4.36
C ILE A 30 4.15 -6.58 -5.05
N ALA A 31 3.78 -7.81 -5.41
CA ALA A 31 4.64 -8.83 -6.00
C ALA A 31 3.85 -9.71 -6.99
N PHE A 32 4.55 -10.43 -7.87
CA PHE A 32 3.92 -11.34 -8.83
C PHE A 32 4.82 -12.57 -9.04
N GLY A 33 4.23 -13.76 -9.04
CA GLY A 33 4.88 -15.02 -9.35
C GLY A 33 4.50 -15.45 -10.75
N ALA A 34 5.49 -15.68 -11.60
CA ALA A 34 5.28 -16.24 -12.92
C ALA A 34 5.33 -17.76 -12.85
N HIS A 35 4.32 -18.41 -13.43
CA HIS A 35 4.43 -19.81 -13.81
C HIS A 35 4.55 -19.86 -15.33
N VAL A 36 5.73 -20.23 -15.84
CA VAL A 36 5.91 -20.56 -17.25
C VAL A 36 5.42 -22.00 -17.37
N GLY A 37 4.26 -22.20 -17.97
CA GLY A 37 3.79 -23.55 -18.27
C GLY A 37 4.86 -24.29 -19.09
N GLY A 38 5.05 -25.58 -18.81
CA GLY A 38 5.96 -26.42 -19.61
C GLY A 38 5.60 -26.40 -21.10
N GLU A 39 6.58 -26.77 -21.94
CA GLU A 39 6.43 -26.81 -23.40
C GLU A 39 5.12 -27.49 -23.82
N GLY A 40 4.25 -26.74 -24.51
CA GLY A 40 2.96 -27.23 -25.01
C GLY A 40 1.71 -26.72 -24.28
N SER A 41 1.85 -26.00 -23.15
CA SER A 41 0.72 -25.17 -22.67
C SER A 41 0.56 -24.01 -23.66
N PRO A 42 -0.65 -23.78 -24.24
CA PRO A 42 -0.86 -22.57 -25.04
C PRO A 42 -0.44 -21.40 -24.16
N ASP A 43 0.39 -20.49 -24.71
CA ASP A 43 0.70 -19.21 -24.06
C ASP A 43 -0.59 -18.74 -23.41
N ALA A 44 -0.65 -18.80 -22.07
CA ALA A 44 -1.87 -18.51 -21.34
C ALA A 44 -2.28 -17.11 -21.79
N GLU A 45 -3.27 -17.02 -22.70
CA GLU A 45 -3.61 -15.77 -23.38
C GLU A 45 -3.68 -14.71 -22.31
N LEU A 46 -2.75 -13.76 -22.34
CA LEU A 46 -2.46 -12.89 -21.22
C LEU A 46 -3.75 -12.18 -20.82
N ASP A 47 -4.37 -12.62 -19.71
CA ASP A 47 -5.64 -12.09 -19.23
C ASP A 47 -5.52 -10.55 -19.15
N PRO A 48 -6.38 -9.77 -19.84
CA PRO A 48 -6.24 -8.32 -19.90
C PRO A 48 -6.23 -7.64 -18.53
N VAL A 49 -6.94 -8.17 -17.54
CA VAL A 49 -6.96 -7.66 -16.17
C VAL A 49 -5.62 -7.90 -15.50
N ARG A 50 -5.02 -9.09 -15.66
CA ARG A 50 -3.68 -9.39 -15.15
C ARG A 50 -2.61 -8.58 -15.85
N THR A 51 -2.65 -8.49 -17.18
CA THR A 51 -1.70 -7.69 -17.96
C THR A 51 -1.76 -6.24 -17.53
N ARG A 52 -2.97 -5.69 -17.39
CA ARG A 52 -3.17 -4.31 -16.94
C ARG A 52 -2.75 -4.11 -15.49
N SER A 53 -3.13 -4.99 -14.57
CA SER A 53 -2.75 -4.85 -13.15
C SER A 53 -1.25 -5.02 -12.95
N ILE A 54 -0.56 -5.80 -13.78
CA ILE A 54 0.91 -5.90 -13.77
C ILE A 54 1.55 -4.64 -14.34
N LEU A 55 1.14 -4.22 -15.56
CA LEU A 55 1.74 -3.08 -16.24
C LEU A 55 1.43 -1.75 -15.53
N GLN A 56 0.20 -1.57 -15.06
CA GLN A 56 -0.25 -0.37 -14.37
C GLN A 56 -0.08 -0.46 -12.84
N ARG A 57 0.34 -1.62 -12.33
CA ARG A 57 0.50 -1.93 -10.90
C ARG A 57 -0.78 -1.68 -10.07
N ARG A 58 -1.95 -1.63 -10.69
CA ARG A 58 -3.23 -1.34 -10.01
C ARG A 58 -4.43 -1.79 -10.85
N SER A 59 -5.50 -2.21 -10.17
CA SER A 59 -6.83 -2.43 -10.78
C SER A 59 -7.70 -1.16 -10.80
N THR A 60 -8.72 -1.12 -11.67
CA THR A 60 -9.69 -0.01 -11.71
C THR A 60 -10.67 -0.11 -10.54
N ALA A 61 -11.32 1.01 -10.18
CA ALA A 61 -12.34 1.03 -9.13
C ALA A 61 -13.50 0.07 -9.41
N ALA A 62 -13.97 -0.01 -10.66
CA ALA A 62 -15.03 -0.93 -11.07
C ALA A 62 -14.64 -2.41 -10.92
N VAL A 63 -13.41 -2.78 -11.29
CA VAL A 63 -12.91 -4.15 -11.11
C VAL A 63 -12.77 -4.50 -9.63
N ARG A 64 -12.29 -3.55 -8.81
CA ARG A 64 -12.21 -3.71 -7.36
C ARG A 64 -13.59 -3.96 -6.75
N GLU A 65 -14.57 -3.09 -7.04
CA GLU A 65 -15.93 -3.21 -6.51
C GLU A 65 -16.57 -4.55 -6.89
N TRP A 66 -16.36 -4.98 -8.14
CA TRP A 66 -16.81 -6.29 -8.60
C TRP A 66 -16.19 -7.45 -7.81
N PHE A 67 -14.87 -7.46 -7.60
CA PHE A 67 -14.21 -8.48 -6.78
C PHE A 67 -14.69 -8.46 -5.33
N GLU A 68 -14.91 -7.28 -4.76
CA GLU A 68 -15.39 -7.11 -3.39
C GLU A 68 -16.80 -7.70 -3.19
N ASN A 69 -17.65 -7.71 -4.22
CA ASN A 69 -18.99 -8.32 -4.17
C ASN A 69 -18.98 -9.85 -3.94
N PHE A 70 -17.85 -10.53 -4.17
CA PHE A 70 -17.67 -11.95 -3.82
C PHE A 70 -17.36 -12.18 -2.33
N GLY A 71 -17.33 -11.12 -1.52
CA GLY A 71 -17.13 -11.23 -0.06
C GLY A 71 -15.68 -11.45 0.36
N ILE A 72 -14.71 -11.28 -0.54
CA ILE A 72 -13.27 -11.49 -0.30
C ILE A 72 -12.75 -10.72 0.92
N ALA A 73 -13.30 -9.54 1.21
CA ALA A 73 -12.89 -8.71 2.34
C ALA A 73 -13.19 -9.37 3.71
N ARG A 74 -14.21 -10.24 3.77
CA ARG A 74 -14.66 -10.95 4.98
C ARG A 74 -14.27 -12.43 4.98
N ALA A 75 -13.98 -13.00 3.82
CA ALA A 75 -13.60 -14.40 3.67
C ALA A 75 -12.36 -14.75 4.50
N ARG A 76 -12.36 -15.96 5.07
CA ARG A 76 -11.24 -16.58 5.79
C ARG A 76 -10.61 -17.73 5.01
N GLU A 77 -11.37 -18.31 4.11
CA GLU A 77 -10.97 -19.42 3.23
C GLU A 77 -10.83 -18.92 1.79
N PRO A 78 -10.22 -19.73 0.89
CA PRO A 78 -10.10 -19.39 -0.52
C PRO A 78 -11.47 -19.12 -1.16
N VAL A 79 -11.54 -18.09 -2.00
CA VAL A 79 -12.77 -17.71 -2.72
C VAL A 79 -12.56 -17.89 -4.21
N ARG A 80 -13.33 -18.80 -4.80
CA ARG A 80 -13.39 -19.00 -6.25
C ARG A 80 -14.34 -17.97 -6.87
N ILE A 81 -13.84 -17.28 -7.89
CA ILE A 81 -14.53 -16.22 -8.61
C ILE A 81 -14.57 -16.64 -10.09
N PRO A 82 -15.76 -16.87 -10.65
CA PRO A 82 -15.89 -17.29 -12.04
C PRO A 82 -15.45 -16.19 -13.02
N PRO A 83 -15.10 -16.54 -14.27
CA PRO A 83 -14.86 -15.54 -15.30
C PRO A 83 -16.13 -14.74 -15.60
N ASP A 84 -15.95 -13.48 -15.96
CA ASP A 84 -17.00 -12.59 -16.42
C ASP A 84 -16.45 -11.74 -17.59
N PRO A 85 -16.71 -12.16 -18.84
CA PRO A 85 -16.27 -11.44 -20.01
C PRO A 85 -16.79 -10.00 -20.08
N ALA A 86 -17.97 -9.71 -19.52
CA ALA A 86 -18.53 -8.35 -19.49
C ALA A 86 -17.74 -7.44 -18.54
N ALA A 87 -17.17 -8.00 -17.46
CA ALA A 87 -16.25 -7.32 -16.56
C ALA A 87 -14.78 -7.33 -17.06
N GLY A 88 -14.50 -7.93 -18.21
CA GLY A 88 -13.15 -8.08 -18.77
C GLY A 88 -12.32 -9.21 -18.15
N VAL A 89 -12.92 -10.04 -17.30
CA VAL A 89 -12.28 -11.17 -16.62
C VAL A 89 -12.46 -12.42 -17.47
N ARG A 90 -11.47 -12.73 -18.32
CA ARG A 90 -11.55 -13.86 -19.26
C ARG A 90 -11.31 -15.21 -18.58
N THR A 91 -10.43 -15.25 -17.60
CA THR A 91 -10.12 -16.44 -16.80
C THR A 91 -10.61 -16.21 -15.37
N GLY A 92 -11.12 -17.26 -14.72
CA GLY A 92 -11.52 -17.18 -13.31
C GLY A 92 -10.36 -16.79 -12.40
N ARG A 93 -10.70 -16.51 -11.13
CA ARG A 93 -9.72 -16.22 -10.08
C ARG A 93 -9.97 -17.07 -8.86
N LEU A 94 -8.89 -17.57 -8.27
CA LEU A 94 -8.89 -18.03 -6.90
C LEU A 94 -8.23 -16.95 -6.03
N CYS A 95 -9.01 -16.38 -5.12
CA CYS A 95 -8.56 -15.41 -4.14
C CYS A 95 -8.15 -16.13 -2.85
N LEU A 96 -6.92 -15.90 -2.39
CA LEU A 96 -6.50 -16.23 -1.02
C LEU A 96 -6.47 -14.92 -0.21
N PRO A 97 -7.40 -14.72 0.73
CA PRO A 97 -7.40 -13.53 1.58
C PRO A 97 -6.13 -13.47 2.45
N VAL A 98 -5.39 -12.37 2.37
CA VAL A 98 -4.20 -12.15 3.19
C VAL A 98 -4.62 -11.41 4.46
N ARG A 99 -4.59 -12.10 5.60
CA ARG A 99 -5.16 -11.60 6.87
C ARG A 99 -4.19 -11.70 8.04
N GLN A 100 -4.37 -10.80 9.00
CA GLN A 100 -3.75 -10.89 10.33
C GLN A 100 -4.67 -10.27 11.38
N GLY A 101 -4.83 -10.93 12.53
CA GLY A 101 -5.65 -10.42 13.64
C GLY A 101 -7.10 -10.11 13.23
N GLY A 102 -7.68 -10.86 12.30
CA GLY A 102 -9.05 -10.62 11.80
C GLY A 102 -9.18 -9.54 10.72
N VAL A 103 -8.13 -8.79 10.43
CA VAL A 103 -8.10 -7.73 9.41
C VAL A 103 -7.55 -8.27 8.10
N VAL A 104 -8.16 -7.91 6.96
CA VAL A 104 -7.60 -8.18 5.62
C VAL A 104 -6.62 -7.08 5.24
N TYR A 105 -5.41 -7.47 4.84
CA TYR A 105 -4.34 -6.57 4.44
C TYR A 105 -4.09 -6.57 2.93
N GLY A 106 -4.56 -7.61 2.24
CA GLY A 106 -4.45 -7.77 0.79
C GLY A 106 -5.01 -9.09 0.32
N TYR A 107 -4.65 -9.47 -0.90
CA TYR A 107 -5.13 -10.66 -1.57
C TYR A 107 -4.01 -11.30 -2.39
N VAL A 108 -3.90 -12.62 -2.34
CA VAL A 108 -3.16 -13.37 -3.37
C VAL A 108 -4.17 -13.85 -4.40
N TRP A 109 -3.95 -13.51 -5.66
CA TRP A 109 -4.80 -13.88 -6.78
C TRP A 109 -4.11 -14.92 -7.64
N LEU A 110 -4.81 -16.00 -7.96
CA LEU A 110 -4.36 -17.04 -8.86
C LEU A 110 -5.26 -17.07 -10.08
N LEU A 111 -4.71 -17.38 -11.26
CA LEU A 111 -5.55 -17.75 -12.40
C LEU A 111 -6.20 -19.11 -12.13
N ASP A 112 -7.50 -19.18 -12.37
CA ASP A 112 -8.31 -20.36 -12.09
C ASP A 112 -9.17 -20.71 -13.30
N ASP A 113 -8.85 -21.83 -13.93
CA ASP A 113 -9.62 -22.45 -15.02
C ASP A 113 -10.69 -23.42 -14.49
N GLY A 114 -10.79 -23.58 -13.17
CA GLY A 114 -11.70 -24.50 -12.49
C GLY A 114 -11.12 -25.90 -12.25
N ALA A 115 -9.90 -26.21 -12.71
CA ALA A 115 -9.30 -27.53 -12.56
C ALA A 115 -8.84 -27.83 -11.12
N LEU A 116 -8.45 -26.81 -10.35
CA LEU A 116 -7.98 -26.96 -8.97
C LEU A 116 -9.17 -27.26 -8.03
N ASP A 117 -9.18 -28.40 -7.33
CA ASP A 117 -10.18 -28.65 -6.28
C ASP A 117 -9.85 -27.80 -5.05
N LEU A 118 -10.87 -27.19 -4.41
CA LEU A 118 -10.68 -26.41 -3.18
C LEU A 118 -10.25 -27.29 -1.98
N ARG A 119 -10.33 -28.62 -2.12
CA ARG A 119 -9.83 -29.60 -1.14
C ARG A 119 -8.41 -30.08 -1.46
N ASP A 120 -7.76 -29.55 -2.50
CA ASP A 120 -6.38 -29.91 -2.84
C ASP A 120 -5.46 -29.59 -1.64
N PRO A 121 -4.69 -30.57 -1.14
CA PRO A 121 -3.84 -30.36 0.03
C PRO A 121 -2.77 -29.27 -0.17
N ARG A 122 -2.41 -28.95 -1.42
CA ARG A 122 -1.47 -27.86 -1.75
C ARG A 122 -2.04 -26.48 -1.39
N LEU A 123 -3.37 -26.33 -1.34
CA LEU A 123 -4.00 -25.08 -0.90
C LEU A 123 -3.71 -24.76 0.56
N ALA A 124 -3.59 -25.77 1.43
CA ALA A 124 -3.23 -25.55 2.82
C ALA A 124 -1.83 -24.90 2.94
N GLY A 125 -0.87 -25.33 2.12
CA GLY A 125 0.46 -24.71 2.03
C GLY A 125 0.40 -23.28 1.51
N ALA A 126 -0.37 -23.05 0.45
CA ALA A 126 -0.58 -21.70 -0.11
C ALA A 126 -1.24 -20.74 0.90
N GLN A 127 -2.21 -21.21 1.69
CA GLN A 127 -2.84 -20.43 2.77
C GLN A 127 -1.83 -20.11 3.89
N GLN A 128 -0.92 -21.01 4.24
CA GLN A 128 0.14 -20.74 5.21
C GLN A 128 1.13 -19.68 4.70
N ALA A 129 1.47 -19.70 3.41
CA ALA A 129 2.24 -18.62 2.77
C ALA A 129 1.48 -17.29 2.80
N ALA A 130 0.18 -17.28 2.45
CA ALA A 130 -0.67 -16.09 2.55
C ALA A 130 -0.78 -15.55 3.99
N HIS A 131 -0.78 -16.41 5.01
CA HIS A 131 -0.75 -16.00 6.41
C HIS A 131 0.58 -15.31 6.79
N ARG A 132 1.72 -15.84 6.34
CA ARG A 132 3.04 -15.20 6.52
C ARG A 132 3.08 -13.82 5.86
N ILE A 133 2.55 -13.68 4.64
CA ILE A 133 2.39 -12.38 3.97
C ILE A 133 1.53 -11.44 4.83
N GLY A 134 0.45 -11.94 5.42
CA GLY A 134 -0.44 -11.17 6.30
C GLY A 134 0.28 -10.64 7.54
N ALA A 135 1.15 -11.45 8.16
CA ALA A 135 1.95 -11.02 9.30
C ALA A 135 2.91 -9.85 8.93
N LEU A 136 3.55 -9.94 7.76
CA LEU A 136 4.44 -8.90 7.23
C LEU A 136 3.70 -7.59 6.93
N LEU A 137 2.61 -7.65 6.17
CA LEU A 137 1.81 -6.45 5.84
C LEU A 137 1.19 -5.80 7.09
N ALA A 138 0.81 -6.61 8.07
CA ALA A 138 0.30 -6.09 9.34
C ALA A 138 1.40 -5.43 10.17
N ALA A 139 2.62 -5.97 10.16
CA ALA A 139 3.77 -5.32 10.81
C ALA A 139 4.09 -3.98 10.16
N GLU A 140 4.14 -3.92 8.82
CA GLU A 140 4.33 -2.66 8.08
C GLU A 140 3.25 -1.62 8.41
N ALA A 141 1.98 -2.05 8.44
CA ALA A 141 0.87 -1.17 8.79
C ALA A 141 0.99 -0.60 10.21
N ARG A 142 1.41 -1.42 11.19
CA ARG A 142 1.65 -0.97 12.57
C ARG A 142 2.81 0.01 12.64
N THR A 143 3.92 -0.27 11.98
CA THR A 143 5.08 0.64 11.92
C THR A 143 4.69 1.98 11.29
N GLY A 144 3.93 1.97 10.20
CA GLY A 144 3.43 3.18 9.56
C GLY A 144 2.49 4.00 10.45
N ALA A 145 1.57 3.33 11.16
CA ALA A 145 0.67 4.00 12.11
C ALA A 145 1.46 4.65 13.26
N HIS A 146 2.42 3.92 13.84
CA HIS A 146 3.30 4.44 14.90
C HIS A 146 4.14 5.64 14.42
N ALA A 147 4.69 5.59 13.21
CA ALA A 147 5.41 6.72 12.62
C ALA A 147 4.51 7.94 12.42
N GLY A 148 3.23 7.74 12.08
CA GLY A 148 2.23 8.81 12.00
C GLY A 148 1.90 9.44 13.35
N GLU A 149 1.77 8.64 14.41
CA GLU A 149 1.58 9.13 15.78
C GLU A 149 2.76 9.99 16.26
N LEU A 150 3.99 9.50 16.05
CA LEU A 150 5.20 10.23 16.37
C LEU A 150 5.35 11.51 15.55
N LEU A 151 4.98 11.48 14.26
CA LEU A 151 4.93 12.70 13.45
C LEU A 151 3.92 13.70 14.00
N ARG A 152 2.74 13.25 14.41
CA ARG A 152 1.72 14.11 15.03
C ARG A 152 2.29 14.82 16.26
N GLU A 153 2.90 14.05 17.18
CA GLU A 153 3.52 14.59 18.40
C GLU A 153 4.65 15.57 18.08
N LEU A 154 5.48 15.27 17.08
CA LEU A 154 6.53 16.16 16.60
C LEU A 154 5.98 17.50 16.07
N LEU A 155 4.78 17.51 15.48
CA LEU A 155 4.19 18.70 14.87
C LEU A 155 3.41 19.57 15.86
N VAL A 156 2.69 18.97 16.81
CA VAL A 156 1.76 19.71 17.71
C VAL A 156 2.07 19.58 19.20
N GLY A 157 3.03 18.75 19.59
CA GLY A 157 3.41 18.56 21.00
C GLY A 157 4.20 19.72 21.60
N ALA A 158 4.36 19.68 22.92
CA ALA A 158 5.21 20.62 23.66
C ALA A 158 6.70 20.46 23.28
N ALA A 159 7.56 21.43 23.64
CA ALA A 159 8.97 21.40 23.22
C ALA A 159 9.72 20.13 23.66
N ALA A 160 9.48 19.63 24.87
CA ALA A 160 10.10 18.40 25.37
C ALA A 160 9.60 17.16 24.61
N GLU A 161 8.28 17.04 24.41
CA GLU A 161 7.65 15.94 23.66
C GLU A 161 8.13 15.89 22.21
N ARG A 162 8.31 17.06 21.56
CA ARG A 162 8.81 17.13 20.19
C ARG A 162 10.23 16.57 20.05
N ALA A 163 11.09 16.78 21.03
CA ALA A 163 12.45 16.24 21.00
C ALA A 163 12.44 14.70 21.13
N GLU A 164 11.62 14.16 22.03
CA GLU A 164 11.45 12.72 22.19
C GLU A 164 10.83 12.06 20.95
N ALA A 165 9.74 12.64 20.45
CA ALA A 165 9.07 12.16 19.23
C ALA A 165 9.98 12.20 18.01
N ALA A 166 10.85 13.20 17.88
CA ALA A 166 11.85 13.25 16.81
C ALA A 166 12.86 12.10 16.89
N GLY A 167 13.33 11.77 18.10
CA GLY A 167 14.24 10.66 18.33
C GLY A 167 13.60 9.31 18.00
N ALA A 168 12.39 9.08 18.52
CA ALA A 168 11.61 7.87 18.25
C ALA A 168 11.22 7.73 16.77
N LEU A 169 10.85 8.84 16.10
CA LEU A 169 10.52 8.84 14.67
C LEU A 169 11.76 8.51 13.84
N ARG A 170 12.92 9.07 14.18
CA ARG A 170 14.19 8.72 13.53
C ARG A 170 14.52 7.25 13.70
N ALA A 171 14.36 6.69 14.91
CA ALA A 171 14.59 5.27 15.16
C ALA A 171 13.64 4.38 14.33
N THR A 172 12.37 4.78 14.21
CA THR A 172 11.35 4.06 13.43
C THR A 172 11.64 4.10 11.93
N LEU A 173 12.06 5.25 11.40
CA LEU A 173 12.35 5.44 9.97
C LEU A 173 13.74 4.95 9.55
N GLY A 174 14.67 4.77 10.50
CA GLY A 174 16.05 4.40 10.24
C GLY A 174 16.73 5.33 9.22
N ALA A 175 17.42 4.75 8.24
CA ALA A 175 18.13 5.48 7.19
C ALA A 175 17.23 6.41 6.33
N ALA A 176 15.90 6.25 6.39
CA ALA A 176 14.99 7.16 5.70
C ALA A 176 14.91 8.55 6.36
N ALA A 177 15.25 8.66 7.65
CA ALA A 177 15.24 9.93 8.38
C ALA A 177 16.54 10.75 8.23
N ASP A 178 17.61 10.16 7.69
CA ASP A 178 18.94 10.80 7.61
C ASP A 178 19.13 11.69 6.37
N GLY A 179 18.20 11.64 5.42
CA GLY A 179 18.25 12.38 4.16
C GLY A 179 17.54 13.74 4.20
N PRO A 180 17.58 14.50 3.10
CA PRO A 180 16.76 15.71 2.94
C PRO A 180 15.27 15.35 2.98
N LEU A 181 14.49 16.11 3.74
CA LEU A 181 13.06 15.91 3.95
C LEU A 181 12.28 17.18 3.56
N ALA A 182 11.03 17.02 3.16
CA ALA A 182 10.07 18.12 3.03
C ALA A 182 8.73 17.71 3.66
N MET A 183 7.99 18.71 4.12
CA MET A 183 6.61 18.56 4.60
C MET A 183 5.65 18.93 3.47
N VAL A 184 4.62 18.11 3.27
CA VAL A 184 3.48 18.42 2.42
C VAL A 184 2.25 18.60 3.31
N ALA A 185 1.51 19.68 3.10
CA ALA A 185 0.24 19.93 3.77
C ALA A 185 -0.90 19.89 2.73
N VAL A 186 -1.87 18.98 2.93
CA VAL A 186 -3.06 18.92 2.07
C VAL A 186 -4.27 19.36 2.87
N HIS A 187 -5.00 20.34 2.36
CA HIS A 187 -6.12 20.95 3.07
C HIS A 187 -7.17 21.54 2.11
N PRO A 188 -8.47 21.47 2.44
CA PRO A 188 -9.00 20.69 3.56
C PRO A 188 -8.90 19.17 3.32
N TRP A 189 -8.77 18.38 4.37
CA TRP A 189 -8.64 16.91 4.32
C TRP A 189 -9.79 16.21 5.07
N GLY A 190 -10.41 15.20 4.48
CA GLY A 190 -11.41 14.38 5.20
C GLY A 190 -12.80 15.01 5.39
N ASN A 191 -13.14 16.01 4.58
CA ASN A 191 -14.42 16.72 4.58
C ASN A 191 -15.41 16.24 3.49
N GLY A 192 -15.26 15.00 3.02
CA GLY A 192 -16.19 14.32 2.10
C GLY A 192 -16.57 12.91 2.59
N GLU A 193 -17.61 12.30 1.99
CA GLU A 193 -18.25 11.04 2.43
C GLU A 193 -17.33 9.80 2.53
N ALA A 194 -16.11 9.88 2.01
CA ALA A 194 -15.06 8.92 2.29
C ALA A 194 -13.91 9.63 3.02
N SER A 195 -13.57 9.14 4.22
CA SER A 195 -12.27 9.43 4.83
C SER A 195 -11.19 9.12 3.80
N ALA A 196 -10.57 10.14 3.21
CA ALA A 196 -9.51 9.96 2.22
C ALA A 196 -8.36 9.22 2.91
N ALA A 197 -8.24 7.91 2.63
CA ALA A 197 -7.09 7.15 3.07
C ALA A 197 -5.90 7.57 2.21
N VAL A 198 -4.75 7.77 2.84
CA VAL A 198 -3.50 8.01 2.10
C VAL A 198 -3.15 6.74 1.34
N PRO A 199 -3.01 6.78 0.00
CA PRO A 199 -2.57 5.62 -0.77
C PRO A 199 -1.21 5.11 -0.26
N LYS A 200 -1.08 3.79 -0.15
CA LYS A 200 0.15 3.16 0.37
C LYS A 200 1.33 3.22 -0.61
N ASP A 201 1.06 3.49 -1.89
CA ASP A 201 2.02 3.42 -2.99
C ASP A 201 2.64 4.78 -3.37
N LEU A 202 2.64 5.74 -2.46
CA LEU A 202 3.23 7.06 -2.69
C LEU A 202 4.76 7.03 -2.50
N PRO A 203 5.55 7.22 -3.57
CA PRO A 203 7.00 7.16 -3.47
C PRO A 203 7.53 8.27 -2.56
N GLY A 204 8.44 7.90 -1.65
CA GLY A 204 9.12 8.85 -0.77
C GLY A 204 8.34 9.25 0.49
N VAL A 205 7.05 8.88 0.62
CA VAL A 205 6.31 9.12 1.86
C VAL A 205 6.92 8.27 2.97
N SER A 206 7.33 8.93 4.06
CA SER A 206 7.97 8.28 5.21
C SER A 206 7.02 8.18 6.40
N ALA A 207 6.19 9.20 6.61
CA ALA A 207 5.16 9.22 7.65
C ALA A 207 4.05 10.19 7.24
N HIS A 208 2.84 10.01 7.75
CA HIS A 208 1.76 10.97 7.59
C HIS A 208 0.84 10.97 8.81
N CYS A 209 0.20 12.09 9.08
CA CYS A 209 -0.79 12.20 10.15
C CYS A 209 -1.77 13.33 9.87
N VAL A 210 -2.87 13.36 10.62
CA VAL A 210 -3.76 14.52 10.70
C VAL A 210 -3.49 15.19 12.06
N PRO A 211 -2.74 16.31 12.10
CA PRO A 211 -2.26 16.90 13.36
C PRO A 211 -3.36 17.42 14.30
N GLY A 212 -4.58 17.64 13.79
CA GLY A 212 -5.68 18.31 14.49
C GLY A 212 -5.59 19.84 14.40
N GLY A 213 -6.62 20.54 14.91
CA GLY A 213 -6.73 22.00 14.89
C GLY A 213 -7.83 22.55 13.95
N GLU A 214 -7.90 23.89 13.82
CA GLU A 214 -8.83 24.54 12.89
C GLU A 214 -8.44 24.26 11.43
N GLY A 215 -9.40 23.73 10.66
CA GLY A 215 -9.20 23.22 9.32
C GLY A 215 -8.51 21.84 9.33
N THR A 216 -9.21 20.80 8.89
CA THR A 216 -8.61 19.48 8.79
C THR A 216 -7.55 19.48 7.70
N ALA A 217 -6.31 19.13 8.05
CA ALA A 217 -5.20 19.08 7.12
C ALA A 217 -4.37 17.80 7.33
N LEU A 218 -3.96 17.18 6.23
CA LEU A 218 -3.03 16.06 6.23
C LEU A 218 -1.60 16.58 6.17
N ALA A 219 -0.77 16.17 7.13
CA ALA A 219 0.67 16.36 7.09
C ALA A 219 1.32 15.09 6.53
N VAL A 220 2.20 15.24 5.53
CA VAL A 220 2.96 14.14 4.93
C VAL A 220 4.44 14.49 4.93
N LEU A 221 5.23 13.66 5.60
CA LEU A 221 6.69 13.73 5.59
C LEU A 221 7.21 12.97 4.37
N VAL A 222 7.90 13.68 3.47
CA VAL A 222 8.43 13.13 2.22
C VAL A 222 9.96 13.17 2.24
N ARG A 223 10.57 12.01 1.99
CA ARG A 223 12.02 11.88 1.77
C ARG A 223 12.37 12.29 0.35
N LEU A 224 13.39 13.14 0.24
CA LEU A 224 13.93 13.63 -1.02
C LEU A 224 15.23 12.89 -1.37
N ARG A 225 15.60 12.95 -2.64
CA ARG A 225 16.85 12.35 -3.15
C ARG A 225 18.06 13.28 -2.98
N GLY A 226 17.82 14.58 -2.88
CA GLY A 226 18.84 15.63 -2.79
C GLY A 226 18.23 16.93 -2.26
N ARG A 227 19.07 17.94 -2.04
CA ARG A 227 18.63 19.24 -1.48
C ARG A 227 18.02 20.18 -2.51
N ASP A 228 18.25 19.94 -3.80
CA ASP A 228 17.88 20.87 -4.88
C ASP A 228 16.58 20.50 -5.60
N GLY A 229 15.85 19.48 -5.11
CA GLY A 229 14.65 18.96 -5.80
C GLY A 229 13.49 18.68 -4.86
N LEU A 230 12.42 19.49 -4.99
CA LEU A 230 11.14 19.29 -4.30
C LEU A 230 10.13 18.46 -5.10
N GLU A 231 10.48 18.05 -6.32
CA GLU A 231 9.55 17.35 -7.22
C GLU A 231 8.88 16.10 -6.59
N PRO A 232 9.58 15.25 -5.80
CA PRO A 232 8.91 14.15 -5.10
C PRO A 232 7.79 14.62 -4.15
N ALA A 233 8.00 15.73 -3.43
CA ALA A 233 7.01 16.29 -2.52
C ALA A 233 5.83 16.93 -3.27
N HIS A 234 6.09 17.64 -4.38
CA HIS A 234 5.01 18.16 -5.23
C HIS A 234 4.20 17.04 -5.89
N ALA A 235 4.84 15.95 -6.33
CA ALA A 235 4.15 14.79 -6.87
C ALA A 235 3.21 14.15 -5.84
N VAL A 236 3.66 14.01 -4.59
CA VAL A 236 2.82 13.56 -3.46
C VAL A 236 1.65 14.52 -3.24
N GLY A 237 1.90 15.83 -3.19
CA GLY A 237 0.88 16.86 -3.04
C GLY A 237 -0.19 16.79 -4.13
N ARG A 238 0.19 16.71 -5.41
CA ARG A 238 -0.74 16.57 -6.55
C ARG A 238 -1.54 15.27 -6.50
N ARG A 239 -0.93 14.19 -6.02
CA ARG A 239 -1.59 12.89 -5.93
C ARG A 239 -2.64 12.84 -4.82
N LEU A 240 -2.42 13.58 -3.74
CA LEU A 240 -3.30 13.61 -2.57
C LEU A 240 -4.37 14.70 -2.64
N SER A 241 -4.05 15.86 -3.23
CA SER A 241 -4.95 17.02 -3.25
C SER A 241 -6.30 16.70 -3.89
N GLY A 242 -6.34 16.10 -5.08
CA GLY A 242 -7.61 15.98 -5.80
C GLY A 242 -8.25 17.37 -6.00
N HIS A 243 -9.32 17.67 -5.24
CA HIS A 243 -9.96 19.00 -5.19
C HIS A 243 -9.46 19.92 -4.06
N ALA A 244 -8.60 19.43 -3.17
CA ALA A 244 -7.98 20.20 -2.09
C ALA A 244 -6.72 20.96 -2.57
N ALA A 245 -6.22 21.89 -1.76
CA ALA A 245 -4.93 22.54 -1.98
C ALA A 245 -3.80 21.73 -1.34
N ALA A 246 -2.61 21.75 -1.95
CA ALA A 246 -1.41 21.13 -1.42
C ALA A 246 -0.23 22.10 -1.43
N GLY A 247 0.30 22.42 -0.24
CA GLY A 247 1.50 23.23 -0.06
C GLY A 247 2.70 22.38 0.35
N VAL A 248 3.91 22.86 0.03
CA VAL A 248 5.18 22.12 0.24
C VAL A 248 6.19 23.03 0.94
N SER A 249 6.83 22.53 2.00
CA SER A 249 7.90 23.27 2.70
C SER A 249 9.20 23.29 1.89
N PRO A 250 10.10 24.25 2.15
CA PRO A 250 11.50 24.13 1.77
C PRO A 250 12.14 22.84 2.30
N VAL A 251 13.24 22.43 1.67
CA VAL A 251 14.01 21.25 2.10
C VAL A 251 14.62 21.46 3.48
N ARG A 252 14.50 20.44 4.34
CA ARG A 252 15.07 20.39 5.68
C ARG A 252 16.07 19.25 5.84
N GLY A 253 17.05 19.48 6.70
CA GLY A 253 17.89 18.43 7.27
C GLY A 253 17.53 18.27 8.75
N GLY A 254 17.30 17.02 9.18
CA GLY A 254 16.97 16.71 10.57
C GLY A 254 15.52 17.02 10.98
N LEU A 255 14.90 16.12 11.73
CA LEU A 255 13.48 16.18 12.11
C LEU A 255 13.17 17.15 13.26
N ALA A 256 13.98 17.15 14.32
CA ALA A 256 13.61 17.75 15.61
C ALA A 256 13.38 19.27 15.57
N GLU A 257 14.29 20.01 14.97
CA GLU A 257 14.26 21.49 15.02
C GLU A 257 13.39 22.10 13.91
N THR A 258 13.16 21.35 12.82
CA THR A 258 12.62 21.94 11.59
C THR A 258 11.20 21.49 11.26
N ALA A 259 10.71 20.37 11.81
CA ALA A 259 9.43 19.79 11.42
C ALA A 259 8.23 20.70 11.69
N ALA A 260 8.16 21.33 12.87
CA ALA A 260 7.05 22.26 13.19
C ALA A 260 7.07 23.52 12.31
N THR A 261 8.25 24.04 11.97
CA THR A 261 8.38 25.18 11.06
C THR A 261 8.04 24.79 9.62
N ALA A 262 8.55 23.65 9.14
CA ALA A 262 8.22 23.10 7.83
C ALA A 262 6.72 22.85 7.67
N TRP A 263 6.06 22.38 8.73
CA TRP A 263 4.60 22.24 8.74
C TRP A 263 3.87 23.56 8.59
N ARG A 264 4.25 24.59 9.35
CA ARG A 264 3.65 25.93 9.19
C ARG A 264 3.85 26.50 7.79
N GLU A 265 5.04 26.36 7.23
CA GLU A 265 5.34 26.82 5.86
C GLU A 265 4.51 26.06 4.81
N ALA A 266 4.44 24.73 4.92
CA ALA A 266 3.64 23.92 4.00
C ALA A 266 2.14 24.26 4.06
N ARG A 267 1.61 24.64 5.22
CA ARG A 267 0.19 25.03 5.36
C ARG A 267 -0.17 26.35 4.69
N VAL A 268 0.80 27.23 4.46
CA VAL A 268 0.56 28.58 3.90
C VAL A 268 1.09 28.76 2.48
N ALA A 269 1.75 27.72 1.93
CA ALA A 269 2.26 27.67 0.56
C ALA A 269 1.17 27.22 -0.42
#